data_AF-A0A934JYB4-F1
#
_entry.id   AF-A0A934JYB4-F1
#
_cell.length_a   1.000
_cell.length_b   1.000
_cell.length_c   1.000
_cell.angle_alpha   90.00
_cell.angle_beta   90.00
_cell.angle_gamma   90.00
#
_symmetry.space_group_name_H-M   'P 1'
#
loop_
_entity.id
_entity.type
_entity.pdbx_description
1 polymer ?
#
loop_
_entity_poly.entity_id
_entity_poly.type
_entity_poly.pdbx_seq_one_letter_code
_entity_poly.pdbx_strand_id
1 'polypeptide(L)'
;MGLGIAVAVVIAAVVYARRSAEQARQGRGVADTELRTRQQSADQESQQILVGAREEAFRIRGEAEADIRERRAEVARLEQRTGQREEGLERRVRELEQSEQRLTRREEELEELRQTTESERGLVGRELERVAGLSQQEARAELLAGVESELDAEVAERIRAADQRVREEAGERSREILIAAMQRHASDQTGESSVTVMHLPSDDLKGRIIGREGRNIRALEAATGVDVIVDETPEAVVLSGFDPVRREVARVTLERLFADGRIHPARIEEMVGKSRSEIIQRIKEEGEAACQELGIPSVHPELAKLLGTLRFRNSYGHNVLSHSKDTAAIAGMIAAEIGYDEQEAKEIGLFHDIGQAVEQGVEGSHAIIGGEILARLGRPANVVQAVRAHHYDEEPRSVGAFVVMTADAIAATRRGARREALALSVKRLERIEAIASEFEGVEHSFAVQAGKELRVMVRPNEVSDDRAQVLARQIAKRLHAEGSYSGRVKVVVLRETRSVEYAK
;
A
#
# COMPACT_ATOMS: atom_id res chain seq x y z
N MET A 1 108.45 79.06 -163.33
CA MET A 1 107.93 78.66 -162.01
C MET A 1 108.15 79.80 -161.00
N GLY A 2 107.26 80.80 -160.98
CA GLY A 2 107.28 81.90 -160.00
C GLY A 2 105.88 82.33 -159.54
N LEU A 3 104.88 82.14 -160.40
CA LEU A 3 103.50 82.57 -160.14
C LEU A 3 102.71 81.64 -159.19
N GLY A 4 103.16 80.40 -158.96
CA GLY A 4 102.41 79.41 -158.16
C GLY A 4 102.43 79.66 -156.64
N ILE A 5 103.46 80.34 -156.12
CA ILE A 5 103.66 80.48 -154.66
C ILE A 5 102.79 81.61 -154.07
N ALA A 6 102.52 82.68 -154.83
CA ALA A 6 101.74 83.82 -154.33
C ALA A 6 100.24 83.52 -154.13
N VAL A 7 99.65 82.65 -154.96
CA VAL A 7 98.21 82.31 -154.91
C VAL A 7 97.87 81.48 -153.66
N ALA A 8 98.80 80.66 -153.16
CA ALA A 8 98.58 79.83 -151.98
C ALA A 8 98.45 80.64 -150.67
N VAL A 9 99.20 81.73 -150.53
CA VAL A 9 99.21 82.54 -149.29
C VAL A 9 97.88 83.30 -149.09
N VAL A 10 97.29 83.81 -150.18
CA VAL A 10 96.03 84.56 -150.12
C VAL A 10 94.85 83.64 -149.77
N ILE A 11 94.84 82.41 -150.30
CA ILE A 11 93.80 81.42 -149.98
C ILE A 11 93.88 81.01 -148.50
N ALA A 12 95.09 80.83 -147.95
CA ALA A 12 95.28 80.47 -146.54
C ALA A 12 94.77 81.55 -145.57
N ALA A 13 95.02 82.83 -145.86
CA ALA A 13 94.59 83.94 -145.00
C ALA A 13 93.06 84.09 -144.96
N VAL A 14 92.38 83.94 -146.10
CA VAL A 14 90.90 84.06 -146.19
C VAL A 14 90.20 82.89 -145.48
N VAL A 15 90.74 81.68 -145.57
CA VAL A 15 90.21 80.50 -144.86
C VAL A 15 90.36 80.64 -143.34
N TYR A 16 91.49 81.19 -142.87
CA TYR A 16 91.72 81.40 -141.44
C TYR A 16 90.75 82.43 -140.84
N ALA A 17 90.51 83.55 -141.54
CA ALA A 17 89.60 84.58 -141.08
C ALA A 17 88.15 84.08 -140.93
N ARG A 18 87.64 83.30 -141.90
CA ARG A 18 86.28 82.72 -141.83
C ARG A 18 86.11 81.73 -140.67
N ARG A 19 87.12 80.92 -140.36
CA ARG A 19 87.08 79.98 -139.22
C ARG A 19 86.99 80.67 -137.86
N SER A 20 87.65 81.82 -137.69
CA SER A 20 87.63 82.54 -136.40
C SER A 20 86.26 83.13 -136.05
N ALA A 21 85.49 83.56 -137.05
CA ALA A 21 84.19 84.21 -136.85
C ALA A 21 83.05 83.22 -136.53
N GLU A 22 83.13 81.97 -137.03
CA GLU A 22 82.17 80.92 -136.70
C GLU A 22 82.32 80.39 -135.27
N GLN A 23 83.56 80.31 -134.74
CA GLN A 23 83.80 79.89 -133.35
C GLN A 23 83.20 80.86 -132.31
N ALA A 24 83.17 82.17 -132.61
CA ALA A 24 82.64 83.17 -131.67
C ALA A 24 81.10 83.14 -131.55
N ARG A 25 80.37 82.69 -132.58
CA ARG A 25 78.89 82.58 -132.54
C ARG A 25 78.40 81.31 -131.86
N GLN A 26 79.16 80.21 -131.92
CA GLN A 26 78.81 78.97 -131.20
C GLN A 26 78.99 79.09 -129.68
N GLY A 27 79.90 79.95 -129.19
CA GLY A 27 80.15 80.09 -127.75
C GLY A 27 79.02 80.71 -126.92
N ARG A 28 78.18 81.60 -127.50
CA ARG A 28 77.13 82.31 -126.72
C ARG A 28 75.82 81.54 -126.58
N GLY A 29 75.48 80.64 -127.50
CA GLY A 29 74.24 79.84 -127.42
C GLY A 29 74.28 78.69 -126.41
N VAL A 30 75.48 78.25 -126.01
CA VAL A 30 75.68 77.12 -125.08
C VAL A 30 75.57 77.56 -123.61
N ALA A 31 75.91 78.82 -123.29
CA ALA A 31 75.90 79.30 -121.91
C ALA A 31 74.48 79.48 -121.32
N ASP A 32 73.50 79.86 -122.13
CA ASP A 32 72.13 80.14 -121.67
C ASP A 32 71.29 78.86 -121.46
N THR A 33 71.58 77.81 -122.22
CA THR A 33 70.94 76.50 -122.06
C THR A 33 71.44 75.76 -120.81
N GLU A 34 72.70 75.96 -120.42
CA GLU A 34 73.30 75.36 -119.22
C GLU A 34 72.72 75.93 -117.91
N LEU A 35 72.40 77.23 -117.87
CA LEU A 35 71.79 77.86 -116.68
C LEU A 35 70.37 77.37 -116.38
N ARG A 36 69.54 77.18 -117.42
CA ARG A 36 68.17 76.65 -117.25
C ARG A 36 68.16 75.20 -116.79
N THR A 37 69.11 74.39 -117.29
CA THR A 37 69.26 73.00 -116.84
C THR A 37 69.68 72.94 -115.37
N ARG A 38 70.56 73.83 -114.91
CA ARG A 38 70.95 73.91 -113.48
C ARG A 38 69.80 74.33 -112.56
N GLN A 39 68.91 75.23 -112.99
CA GLN A 39 67.74 75.60 -112.18
C GLN A 39 66.73 74.46 -112.08
N GLN A 40 66.42 73.79 -113.20
CA GLN A 40 65.52 72.63 -113.18
C GLN A 40 66.08 71.46 -112.36
N SER A 41 67.40 71.23 -112.41
CA SER A 41 68.02 70.21 -111.56
C SER A 41 67.94 70.58 -110.07
N ALA A 42 68.13 71.86 -109.71
CA ALA A 42 68.03 72.33 -108.33
C ALA A 42 66.60 72.23 -107.77
N ASP A 43 65.57 72.53 -108.58
CA ASP A 43 64.17 72.37 -108.17
C ASP A 43 63.78 70.90 -108.02
N GLN A 44 64.24 70.04 -108.93
CA GLN A 44 64.05 68.59 -108.81
C GLN A 44 64.75 68.03 -107.57
N GLU A 45 65.98 68.48 -107.29
CA GLU A 45 66.74 68.08 -106.10
C GLU A 45 66.05 68.56 -104.81
N SER A 46 65.55 69.80 -104.77
CA SER A 46 64.78 70.33 -103.64
C SER A 46 63.49 69.54 -103.39
N GLN A 47 62.74 69.20 -104.44
CA GLN A 47 61.54 68.36 -104.31
C GLN A 47 61.89 66.94 -103.85
N GLN A 48 62.98 66.34 -104.35
CA GLN A 48 63.46 65.04 -103.89
C GLN A 48 63.86 65.07 -102.40
N ILE A 49 64.53 66.13 -101.94
CA ILE A 49 64.87 66.33 -100.53
C ILE A 49 63.60 66.47 -99.68
N LEU A 50 62.60 67.21 -100.14
CA LEU A 50 61.34 67.43 -99.41
C LEU A 50 60.49 66.16 -99.32
N VAL A 51 60.44 65.36 -100.38
CA VAL A 51 59.79 64.05 -100.39
C VAL A 51 60.54 63.09 -99.48
N GLY A 52 61.87 63.02 -99.58
CA GLY A 52 62.71 62.21 -98.70
C GLY A 52 62.56 62.58 -97.22
N ALA A 53 62.49 63.88 -96.89
CA ALA A 53 62.25 64.34 -95.52
C ALA A 53 60.84 63.99 -95.02
N ARG A 54 59.82 63.99 -95.89
CA ARG A 54 58.46 63.56 -95.52
C ARG A 54 58.38 62.05 -95.33
N GLU A 55 58.99 61.26 -96.21
CA GLU A 55 59.09 59.82 -96.08
C GLU A 55 59.81 59.45 -94.79
N GLU A 56 60.91 60.13 -94.47
CA GLU A 56 61.65 59.96 -93.22
C GLU A 56 60.81 60.34 -92.00
N ALA A 57 60.08 61.47 -92.05
CA ALA A 57 59.20 61.88 -90.95
C ALA A 57 58.03 60.88 -90.74
N PHE A 58 57.46 60.33 -91.81
CA PHE A 58 56.45 59.29 -91.73
C PHE A 58 57.02 57.97 -91.19
N ARG A 59 58.26 57.61 -91.57
CA ARG A 59 58.97 56.46 -91.03
C ARG A 59 59.21 56.62 -89.53
N ILE A 60 59.81 57.74 -89.10
CA ILE A 60 60.07 58.05 -87.69
C ILE A 60 58.77 58.04 -86.89
N ARG A 61 57.68 58.61 -87.44
CA ARG A 61 56.37 58.59 -86.76
C ARG A 61 55.80 57.18 -86.67
N GLY A 62 55.93 56.39 -87.73
CA GLY A 62 55.51 54.99 -87.76
C GLY A 62 56.26 54.14 -86.74
N GLU A 63 57.58 54.32 -86.64
CA GLU A 63 58.44 53.69 -85.64
C GLU A 63 58.08 54.12 -84.22
N ALA A 64 57.88 55.42 -83.97
CA ALA A 64 57.45 55.93 -82.67
C ALA A 64 56.05 55.43 -82.27
N GLU A 65 55.10 55.37 -83.20
CA GLU A 65 53.78 54.80 -82.94
C GLU A 65 53.86 53.29 -82.67
N ALA A 66 54.76 52.57 -83.35
CA ALA A 66 55.01 51.15 -83.08
C ALA A 66 55.62 50.94 -81.69
N ASP A 67 56.65 51.71 -81.31
CA ASP A 67 57.27 51.68 -79.98
C ASP A 67 56.27 52.05 -78.87
N ILE A 68 55.42 53.07 -79.09
CA ILE A 68 54.35 53.42 -78.14
C ILE A 68 53.33 52.27 -78.00
N ARG A 69 52.95 51.62 -79.11
CA ARG A 69 52.05 50.45 -79.06
C ARG A 69 52.70 49.28 -78.31
N GLU A 70 53.97 49.02 -78.55
CA GLU A 70 54.73 47.97 -77.86
C GLU A 70 54.84 48.25 -76.36
N ARG A 71 55.24 49.46 -75.98
CA ARG A 71 55.29 49.90 -74.57
C ARG A 71 53.92 49.84 -73.88
N ARG A 72 52.85 50.24 -74.56
CA ARG A 72 51.48 50.11 -74.01
C ARG A 72 51.09 48.65 -73.81
N ALA A 73 51.44 47.76 -74.74
CA ALA A 73 51.20 46.34 -74.59
C ALA A 73 52.03 45.74 -73.44
N GLU A 74 53.27 46.19 -73.27
CA GLU A 74 54.13 45.79 -72.15
C GLU A 74 53.57 46.27 -70.80
N VAL A 75 53.17 47.55 -70.71
CA VAL A 75 52.54 48.11 -69.51
C VAL A 75 51.27 47.35 -69.15
N ALA A 76 50.39 47.07 -70.12
CA ALA A 76 49.17 46.29 -69.88
C ALA A 76 49.48 44.86 -69.37
N ARG A 77 50.54 44.23 -69.88
CA ARG A 77 51.00 42.92 -69.38
C ARG A 77 51.54 43.01 -67.96
N LEU A 78 52.30 44.05 -67.63
CA LEU A 78 52.83 44.29 -66.29
C LEU A 78 51.71 44.61 -65.29
N GLU A 79 50.72 45.41 -65.68
CA GLU A 79 49.53 45.72 -64.88
C GLU A 79 48.73 44.46 -64.61
N GLN A 80 48.45 43.65 -65.63
CA GLN A 80 47.76 42.37 -65.45
C GLN A 80 48.54 41.43 -64.51
N ARG A 81 49.86 41.34 -64.66
CA ARG A 81 50.71 40.52 -63.80
C ARG A 81 50.74 41.05 -62.36
N THR A 82 50.69 42.36 -62.18
CA THR A 82 50.67 43.02 -60.87
C THR A 82 49.32 42.82 -60.20
N GLY A 83 48.21 43.02 -60.90
CA GLY A 83 46.86 42.74 -60.40
C GLY A 83 46.68 41.28 -60.00
N GLN A 84 47.17 40.33 -60.81
CA GLN A 84 47.16 38.91 -60.42
C GLN A 84 47.99 38.61 -59.16
N ARG A 85 49.11 39.32 -58.96
CA ARG A 85 49.92 39.22 -57.74
C ARG A 85 49.22 39.85 -56.54
N GLU A 86 48.58 41.00 -56.70
CA GLU A 86 47.81 41.68 -55.66
C GLU A 86 46.62 40.82 -55.22
N GLU A 87 45.82 40.31 -56.15
CA GLU A 87 44.74 39.37 -55.83
C GLU A 87 45.25 38.08 -55.16
N GLY A 88 46.45 37.62 -55.53
CA GLY A 88 47.11 36.48 -54.90
C GLY A 88 47.56 36.79 -53.47
N LEU A 89 48.11 37.99 -53.24
CA LEU A 89 48.52 38.47 -51.92
C LEU A 89 47.32 38.72 -51.02
N GLU A 90 46.26 39.34 -51.52
CA GLU A 90 45.02 39.55 -50.78
C GLU A 90 44.38 38.22 -50.35
N ARG A 91 44.37 37.22 -51.24
CA ARG A 91 43.91 35.87 -50.88
C ARG A 91 44.76 35.28 -49.75
N ARG A 92 46.09 35.38 -49.83
CA ARG A 92 46.99 34.92 -48.77
C ARG A 92 46.79 35.67 -47.46
N VAL A 93 46.56 36.98 -47.50
CA VAL A 93 46.27 37.77 -46.30
C VAL A 93 44.98 37.30 -45.66
N ARG A 94 43.90 37.11 -46.43
CA ARG A 94 42.64 36.56 -45.91
C ARG A 94 42.80 35.15 -45.34
N GLU A 95 43.58 34.28 -46.00
CA GLU A 95 43.90 32.93 -45.50
C GLU A 95 44.70 32.99 -44.20
N LEU A 96 45.66 33.91 -44.09
CA LEU A 96 46.45 34.13 -42.88
C LEU A 96 45.59 34.67 -41.73
N GLU A 97 44.74 35.66 -41.97
CA GLU A 97 43.80 36.19 -40.98
C GLU A 97 42.83 35.11 -40.48
N GLN A 98 42.30 34.27 -41.39
CA GLN A 98 41.47 33.13 -41.00
C GLN A 98 42.26 32.08 -40.21
N SER A 99 43.51 31.83 -40.58
CA SER A 99 44.40 30.93 -39.86
C SER A 99 44.73 31.47 -38.47
N GLU A 100 44.99 32.76 -38.34
CA GLU A 100 45.25 33.46 -37.08
C GLU A 100 44.03 33.38 -36.16
N GLN A 101 42.84 33.73 -36.66
CA GLN A 101 41.60 33.58 -35.89
C GLN A 101 41.34 32.14 -35.44
N ARG A 102 41.64 31.15 -36.30
CA ARG A 102 41.55 29.73 -35.92
C ARG A 102 42.59 29.34 -34.86
N LEU A 103 43.79 29.90 -34.92
CA LEU A 103 44.84 29.67 -33.93
C LEU A 103 44.47 30.30 -32.60
N THR A 104 44.02 31.56 -32.58
CA THR A 104 43.56 32.23 -31.37
C THR A 104 42.42 31.47 -30.69
N ARG A 105 41.41 31.02 -31.46
CA ARG A 105 40.33 30.18 -30.90
C ARG A 105 40.87 28.87 -30.31
N ARG A 106 41.82 28.23 -30.97
CA ARG A 106 42.47 27.01 -30.44
C ARG A 106 43.29 27.29 -29.19
N GLU A 107 43.94 28.45 -29.09
CA GLU A 107 44.66 28.86 -27.89
C GLU A 107 43.71 29.11 -26.72
N GLU A 108 42.57 29.77 -26.96
CA GLU A 108 41.50 29.95 -25.98
C GLU A 108 40.93 28.59 -25.53
N GLU A 109 40.57 27.71 -26.46
CA GLU A 109 40.09 26.35 -26.17
C GLU A 109 41.12 25.53 -25.38
N LEU A 110 42.42 25.64 -25.72
CA LEU A 110 43.50 24.96 -25.02
C LEU A 110 43.70 25.51 -23.60
N GLU A 111 43.52 26.81 -23.40
CA GLU A 111 43.63 27.42 -22.07
C GLU A 111 42.44 27.05 -21.19
N GLU A 112 41.23 27.04 -21.74
CA GLU A 112 40.04 26.51 -21.05
C GLU A 112 40.20 25.03 -20.69
N LEU A 113 40.73 24.21 -21.62
CA LEU A 113 41.01 22.80 -21.37
C LEU A 113 42.08 22.62 -20.30
N ARG A 114 43.13 23.45 -20.28
CA ARG A 114 44.15 23.43 -19.23
C ARG A 114 43.58 23.77 -17.87
N GLN A 115 42.78 24.83 -17.77
CA GLN A 115 42.13 25.24 -16.52
C GLN A 115 41.17 24.16 -16.01
N THR A 116 40.41 23.55 -16.92
CA THR A 116 39.52 22.42 -16.61
C THR A 116 40.33 21.22 -16.12
N THR A 117 41.41 20.86 -16.83
CA THR A 117 42.29 19.75 -16.46
C THR A 117 42.95 19.99 -15.10
N GLU A 118 43.36 21.22 -14.79
CA GLU A 118 43.97 21.57 -13.49
C GLU A 118 42.94 21.52 -12.36
N SER A 119 41.71 21.99 -12.62
CA SER A 119 40.58 21.86 -11.68
C SER A 119 40.23 20.41 -11.41
N GLU A 120 40.14 19.59 -12.45
CA GLU A 120 39.92 18.14 -12.36
C GLU A 120 41.06 17.44 -11.63
N ARG A 121 42.33 17.81 -11.89
CA ARG A 121 43.48 17.31 -11.13
C ARG A 121 43.41 17.70 -9.65
N GLY A 122 42.94 18.90 -9.33
CA GLY A 122 42.71 19.32 -7.95
C GLY A 122 41.56 18.56 -7.28
N LEU A 123 40.48 18.27 -8.01
CA LEU A 123 39.38 17.42 -7.54
C LEU A 123 39.85 15.97 -7.32
N VAL A 124 40.57 15.40 -8.28
CA VAL A 124 41.17 14.07 -8.18
C VAL A 124 42.19 14.05 -7.04
N GLY A 125 42.97 15.11 -6.82
CA GLY A 125 43.88 15.24 -5.69
C GLY A 125 43.14 15.22 -4.35
N ARG A 126 42.05 15.97 -4.21
CA ARG A 126 41.20 15.96 -3.00
C ARG A 126 40.49 14.62 -2.78
N GLU A 127 39.99 13.99 -3.84
CA GLU A 127 39.40 12.65 -3.78
C GLU A 127 40.46 11.60 -3.48
N LEU A 128 41.68 11.72 -4.01
CA LEU A 128 42.82 10.88 -3.66
C LEU A 128 43.30 11.16 -2.25
N GLU A 129 43.21 12.37 -1.70
CA GLU A 129 43.48 12.65 -0.28
C GLU A 129 42.39 12.04 0.62
N ARG A 130 41.12 12.07 0.19
CA ARG A 130 40.02 11.36 0.86
C ARG A 130 40.20 9.85 0.81
N VAL A 131 40.57 9.29 -0.37
CA VAL A 131 40.84 7.87 -0.58
C VAL A 131 42.19 7.45 0.00
N ALA A 132 43.18 8.33 0.15
CA ALA A 132 44.45 8.06 0.81
C ALA A 132 44.34 8.20 2.34
N GLY A 133 43.34 8.94 2.82
CA GLY A 133 42.91 8.98 4.22
C GLY A 133 42.03 7.80 4.61
N LEU A 134 41.50 7.03 3.65
CA LEU A 134 40.73 5.81 3.88
C LEU A 134 41.54 4.60 3.39
N SER A 135 41.84 3.67 4.28
CA SER A 135 42.30 2.35 3.87
C SER A 135 41.27 1.69 2.93
N GLN A 136 41.71 0.76 2.10
CA GLN A 136 40.83 -0.06 1.25
C GLN A 136 39.68 -0.72 2.04
N GLN A 137 39.91 -1.02 3.33
CA GLN A 137 38.90 -1.55 4.24
C GLN A 137 37.85 -0.50 4.62
N GLU A 138 38.25 0.74 4.88
CA GLU A 138 37.34 1.83 5.27
C GLU A 138 36.47 2.28 4.10
N ALA A 139 37.05 2.43 2.90
CA ALA A 139 36.27 2.74 1.69
C ALA A 139 35.24 1.64 1.37
N ARG A 140 35.60 0.38 1.59
CA ARG A 140 34.68 -0.76 1.43
C ARG A 140 33.60 -0.76 2.52
N ALA A 141 33.94 -0.41 3.75
CA ALA A 141 32.99 -0.35 4.86
C ALA A 141 31.92 0.74 4.66
N GLU A 142 32.31 1.92 4.16
CA GLU A 142 31.38 3.02 3.92
C GLU A 142 30.43 2.74 2.74
N LEU A 143 30.95 2.13 1.67
CA LEU A 143 30.13 1.69 0.53
C LEU A 143 29.16 0.57 0.93
N LEU A 144 29.60 -0.37 1.77
CA LEU A 144 28.74 -1.40 2.35
C LEU A 144 27.67 -0.78 3.27
N ALA A 145 28.02 0.21 4.10
CA ALA A 145 27.07 0.87 4.99
C ALA A 145 25.96 1.64 4.24
N GLY A 146 26.29 2.30 3.13
CA GLY A 146 25.30 2.95 2.28
C GLY A 146 24.33 1.97 1.62
N VAL A 147 24.87 0.85 1.09
CA VAL A 147 24.05 -0.22 0.50
C VAL A 147 23.21 -0.95 1.54
N GLU A 148 23.74 -1.19 2.74
CA GLU A 148 22.99 -1.75 3.88
C GLU A 148 21.81 -0.85 4.26
N SER A 149 22.01 0.48 4.33
CA SER A 149 20.92 1.41 4.66
C SER A 149 19.80 1.46 3.62
N GLU A 150 20.13 1.35 2.32
CA GLU A 150 19.11 1.27 1.25
C GLU A 150 18.38 -0.08 1.27
N LEU A 151 19.11 -1.17 1.50
CA LEU A 151 18.55 -2.51 1.63
C LEU A 151 17.63 -2.64 2.85
N ASP A 152 17.93 -1.97 3.96
CA ASP A 152 17.11 -2.01 5.18
C ASP A 152 15.69 -1.49 4.93
N ALA A 153 15.53 -0.42 4.15
CA ALA A 153 14.22 0.13 3.80
C ALA A 153 13.42 -0.85 2.91
N GLU A 154 14.08 -1.44 1.91
CA GLU A 154 13.47 -2.42 1.02
C GLU A 154 13.10 -3.72 1.76
N VAL A 155 13.98 -4.21 2.63
CA VAL A 155 13.73 -5.38 3.49
C VAL A 155 12.57 -5.11 4.42
N ALA A 156 12.50 -3.93 5.06
CA ALA A 156 11.37 -3.57 5.92
C ALA A 156 10.04 -3.50 5.16
N GLU A 157 10.04 -3.02 3.92
CA GLU A 157 8.85 -3.03 3.07
C GLU A 157 8.43 -4.45 2.68
N ARG A 158 9.39 -5.30 2.27
CA ARG A 158 9.13 -6.72 1.97
C ARG A 158 8.61 -7.48 3.19
N ILE A 159 9.12 -7.20 4.39
CA ILE A 159 8.62 -7.76 5.66
C ILE A 159 7.17 -7.33 5.88
N ARG A 160 6.86 -6.02 5.78
CA ARG A 160 5.48 -5.53 5.94
C ARG A 160 4.52 -6.15 4.92
N ALA A 161 4.94 -6.27 3.68
CA ALA A 161 4.14 -6.89 2.62
C ALA A 161 3.97 -8.41 2.83
N ALA A 162 4.99 -9.10 3.36
CA ALA A 162 4.88 -10.50 3.75
C ALA A 162 3.93 -10.67 4.95
N ASP A 163 4.08 -9.87 6.00
CA ASP A 163 3.22 -9.88 7.18
C ASP A 163 1.75 -9.63 6.82
N GLN A 164 1.50 -8.68 5.91
CA GLN A 164 0.15 -8.37 5.44
C GLN A 164 -0.46 -9.56 4.68
N ARG A 165 0.28 -10.18 3.76
CA ARG A 165 -0.18 -11.38 3.06
C ARG A 165 -0.46 -12.54 4.00
N VAL A 166 0.44 -12.79 4.97
CA VAL A 166 0.25 -13.82 5.99
C VAL A 166 -1.03 -13.56 6.81
N ARG A 167 -1.32 -12.30 7.15
CA ARG A 167 -2.57 -11.94 7.86
C ARG A 167 -3.82 -12.18 7.02
N GLU A 168 -3.78 -11.84 5.74
CA GLU A 168 -4.90 -12.04 4.82
C GLU A 168 -5.18 -13.54 4.61
N GLU A 169 -4.14 -14.32 4.30
CA GLU A 169 -4.21 -15.77 4.13
C GLU A 169 -4.68 -16.47 5.42
N ALA A 170 -4.16 -16.06 6.58
CA ALA A 170 -4.61 -16.57 7.88
C ALA A 170 -6.10 -16.26 8.14
N GLY A 171 -6.56 -15.08 7.73
CA GLY A 171 -7.97 -14.68 7.86
C GLY A 171 -8.91 -15.47 6.93
N GLU A 172 -8.46 -15.84 5.74
CA GLU A 172 -9.19 -16.75 4.84
C GLU A 172 -9.21 -18.17 5.41
N ARG A 173 -8.05 -18.70 5.79
CA ARG A 173 -7.95 -20.05 6.36
C ARG A 173 -8.78 -20.21 7.64
N SER A 174 -8.78 -19.20 8.50
CA SER A 174 -9.60 -19.19 9.71
C SER A 174 -11.09 -19.31 9.38
N ARG A 175 -11.57 -18.59 8.36
CA ARG A 175 -12.96 -18.67 7.92
C ARG A 175 -13.31 -20.05 7.38
N GLU A 176 -12.42 -20.68 6.60
CA GLU A 176 -12.61 -22.05 6.10
C GLU A 176 -12.74 -23.06 7.25
N ILE A 177 -11.87 -22.97 8.25
CA ILE A 177 -11.89 -23.86 9.43
C ILE A 177 -13.22 -23.72 10.18
N LEU A 178 -13.66 -22.48 10.42
CA LEU A 178 -14.92 -22.21 11.10
C LEU A 178 -16.12 -22.74 10.29
N ILE A 179 -16.15 -22.50 8.98
CA ILE A 179 -17.20 -23.02 8.09
C ILE A 179 -17.22 -24.55 8.12
N ALA A 180 -16.07 -25.20 8.02
CA ALA A 180 -15.95 -26.65 8.05
C ALA A 180 -16.41 -27.26 9.39
N ALA A 181 -16.05 -26.64 10.51
CA ALA A 181 -16.53 -27.04 11.84
C ALA A 181 -18.04 -26.78 12.00
N MET A 182 -18.56 -25.74 11.35
CA MET A 182 -19.99 -25.45 11.31
C MET A 182 -20.80 -26.47 10.52
N GLN A 183 -20.34 -26.83 9.33
CA GLN A 183 -21.03 -27.77 8.44
C GLN A 183 -20.99 -29.21 8.95
N ARG A 184 -19.88 -29.65 9.56
CA ARG A 184 -19.71 -31.04 10.01
C ARG A 184 -20.57 -31.40 11.23
N HIS A 185 -20.96 -30.42 12.04
CA HIS A 185 -21.73 -30.66 13.26
C HIS A 185 -23.20 -30.26 13.06
N ALA A 186 -24.07 -31.22 12.76
CA ALA A 186 -25.52 -30.99 12.71
C ALA A 186 -26.15 -31.58 13.99
N SER A 187 -26.57 -30.72 14.93
CA SER A 187 -27.19 -31.12 16.19
C SER A 187 -28.62 -30.60 16.24
N ASP A 188 -29.60 -31.51 16.21
CA ASP A 188 -31.03 -31.23 16.30
C ASP A 188 -31.38 -30.96 17.76
N GLN A 189 -31.61 -29.69 18.12
CA GLN A 189 -32.01 -29.37 19.48
C GLN A 189 -33.11 -28.33 19.57
N THR A 190 -34.16 -28.74 20.24
CA THR A 190 -35.30 -27.94 20.67
C THR A 190 -34.98 -27.24 21.98
N GLY A 191 -35.38 -25.97 22.12
CA GLY A 191 -35.26 -25.26 23.39
C GLY A 191 -36.29 -25.77 24.41
N GLU A 192 -35.88 -26.01 25.64
CA GLU A 192 -36.75 -26.43 26.75
C GLU A 192 -36.84 -25.33 27.82
N SER A 193 -38.04 -25.13 28.38
CA SER A 193 -38.33 -24.04 29.33
C SER A 193 -37.75 -24.26 30.73
N SER A 194 -37.56 -23.18 31.48
CA SER A 194 -37.12 -23.18 32.88
C SER A 194 -38.16 -23.74 33.84
N VAL A 195 -39.41 -23.82 33.40
CA VAL A 195 -40.53 -24.40 34.16
C VAL A 195 -40.85 -25.78 33.61
N THR A 196 -40.93 -26.76 34.51
CA THR A 196 -41.38 -28.11 34.15
C THR A 196 -42.88 -28.18 34.34
N VAL A 197 -43.62 -28.05 33.24
CA VAL A 197 -45.06 -28.28 33.22
C VAL A 197 -45.30 -29.77 33.11
N MET A 198 -45.96 -30.35 34.10
CA MET A 198 -46.34 -31.74 34.08
C MET A 198 -47.81 -31.87 33.68
N HIS A 199 -48.05 -32.59 32.58
CA HIS A 199 -49.40 -32.92 32.13
C HIS A 199 -49.92 -34.14 32.91
N LEU A 200 -51.12 -33.99 33.45
CA LEU A 200 -51.83 -35.01 34.20
C LEU A 200 -52.82 -35.75 33.29
N PRO A 201 -52.97 -37.07 33.41
CA PRO A 201 -53.97 -37.82 32.65
C PRO A 201 -55.43 -37.46 32.96
N SER A 202 -55.71 -36.85 34.13
CA SER A 202 -57.04 -36.39 34.53
C SER A 202 -56.99 -35.42 35.71
N ASP A 203 -58.02 -34.60 35.86
CA ASP A 203 -58.19 -33.70 37.03
C ASP A 203 -58.45 -34.45 38.35
N ASP A 204 -58.92 -35.71 38.31
CA ASP A 204 -59.01 -36.56 39.51
C ASP A 204 -57.62 -36.77 40.13
N LEU A 205 -56.61 -37.02 39.29
CA LEU A 205 -55.23 -37.15 39.75
C LEU A 205 -54.73 -35.84 40.37
N LYS A 206 -55.13 -34.68 39.82
CA LYS A 206 -54.82 -33.37 40.40
C LYS A 206 -55.34 -33.24 41.84
N GLY A 207 -56.60 -33.64 42.08
CA GLY A 207 -57.19 -33.66 43.42
C GLY A 207 -56.48 -34.61 44.39
N ARG A 208 -56.01 -35.76 43.89
CA ARG A 208 -55.27 -36.76 44.68
C ARG A 208 -53.84 -36.34 45.00
N ILE A 209 -53.19 -35.57 44.12
CA ILE A 209 -51.88 -34.94 44.37
C ILE A 209 -51.99 -33.94 45.51
N ILE A 210 -53.01 -33.07 45.48
CA ILE A 210 -53.27 -32.12 46.58
C ILE A 210 -53.52 -32.88 47.88
N GLY A 211 -54.42 -33.86 47.82
CA GLY A 211 -54.89 -34.59 49.00
C GLY A 211 -55.74 -33.73 49.93
N ARG A 212 -56.34 -34.35 50.95
CA ARG A 212 -57.16 -33.62 51.94
C ARG A 212 -56.29 -32.58 52.65
N GLU A 213 -56.72 -31.32 52.63
CA GLU A 213 -56.03 -30.16 53.24
C GLU A 213 -54.60 -29.93 52.70
N GLY A 214 -54.29 -30.38 51.47
CA GLY A 214 -52.96 -30.21 50.88
C GLY A 214 -51.90 -31.15 51.45
N ARG A 215 -52.27 -32.16 52.25
CA ARG A 215 -51.32 -33.03 52.96
C ARG A 215 -50.35 -33.78 52.05
N ASN A 216 -50.79 -34.12 50.84
CA ASN A 216 -49.98 -34.92 49.91
C ASN A 216 -48.98 -34.02 49.17
N ILE A 217 -49.39 -32.82 48.74
CA ILE A 217 -48.47 -31.80 48.20
C ILE A 217 -47.41 -31.45 49.25
N ARG A 218 -47.79 -31.13 50.49
CA ARG A 218 -46.81 -30.80 51.54
C ARG A 218 -45.82 -31.94 51.81
N ALA A 219 -46.28 -33.20 51.76
CA ALA A 219 -45.39 -34.34 51.92
C ALA A 219 -44.40 -34.46 50.74
N LEU A 220 -44.84 -34.21 49.51
CA LEU A 220 -43.99 -34.20 48.32
C LEU A 220 -42.99 -33.04 48.36
N GLU A 221 -43.44 -31.83 48.69
CA GLU A 221 -42.62 -30.64 48.85
C GLU A 221 -41.57 -30.84 49.95
N ALA A 222 -41.95 -31.39 51.10
CA ALA A 222 -41.03 -31.68 52.18
C ALA A 222 -39.99 -32.77 51.81
N ALA A 223 -40.41 -33.81 51.08
CA ALA A 223 -39.52 -34.90 50.69
C ALA A 223 -38.57 -34.55 49.54
N THR A 224 -38.99 -33.68 48.61
CA THR A 224 -38.21 -33.30 47.41
C THR A 224 -37.51 -31.96 47.54
N GLY A 225 -38.05 -31.03 48.35
CA GLY A 225 -37.59 -29.65 48.44
C GLY A 225 -37.94 -28.81 47.21
N VAL A 226 -39.02 -29.17 46.49
CA VAL A 226 -39.54 -28.51 45.29
C VAL A 226 -40.95 -28.05 45.59
N ASP A 227 -41.29 -26.82 45.21
CA ASP A 227 -42.64 -26.27 45.37
C ASP A 227 -43.54 -26.77 44.23
N VAL A 228 -44.73 -27.25 44.58
CA VAL A 228 -45.69 -27.76 43.59
C VAL A 228 -46.83 -26.77 43.45
N ILE A 229 -46.79 -25.99 42.37
CA ILE A 229 -47.78 -24.96 42.09
C ILE A 229 -48.94 -25.60 41.34
N VAL A 230 -50.12 -25.50 41.95
CA VAL A 230 -51.38 -25.97 41.38
C VAL A 230 -52.25 -24.76 41.11
N ASP A 231 -52.46 -24.44 39.84
CA ASP A 231 -53.27 -23.29 39.39
C ASP A 231 -54.59 -23.76 38.75
N GLU A 232 -55.42 -22.84 38.26
CA GLU A 232 -56.69 -23.09 37.56
C GLU A 232 -56.52 -23.83 36.22
N THR A 233 -55.29 -23.98 35.71
CA THR A 233 -55.00 -24.71 34.47
C THR A 233 -55.43 -26.18 34.59
N PRO A 234 -56.38 -26.69 33.77
CA PRO A 234 -56.81 -28.09 33.81
C PRO A 234 -55.66 -29.05 33.50
N GLU A 235 -55.68 -30.23 34.11
CA GLU A 235 -54.78 -31.34 33.79
C GLU A 235 -53.29 -30.99 33.82
N ALA A 236 -52.89 -29.99 34.62
CA ALA A 236 -51.50 -29.57 34.71
C ALA A 236 -51.11 -29.18 36.14
N VAL A 237 -49.85 -29.51 36.49
CA VAL A 237 -49.17 -29.02 37.70
C VAL A 237 -47.79 -28.51 37.33
N VAL A 238 -47.36 -27.46 38.03
CA VAL A 238 -46.09 -26.79 37.77
C VAL A 238 -45.11 -27.11 38.89
N LEU A 239 -43.95 -27.66 38.53
CA LEU A 239 -42.86 -27.93 39.48
C LEU A 239 -41.88 -26.76 39.47
N SER A 240 -41.80 -26.05 40.59
CA SER A 240 -40.93 -24.89 40.78
C SER A 240 -39.84 -25.18 41.81
N GLY A 241 -38.59 -24.93 41.43
CA GLY A 241 -37.45 -25.17 42.31
C GLY A 241 -36.13 -24.81 41.65
N PHE A 242 -35.21 -24.28 42.44
CA PHE A 242 -33.90 -23.83 41.97
C PHE A 242 -32.97 -24.98 41.58
N ASP A 243 -33.08 -26.13 42.26
CA ASP A 243 -32.29 -27.32 41.96
C ASP A 243 -32.97 -28.16 40.85
N PRO A 244 -32.37 -28.26 39.65
CA PRO A 244 -32.93 -29.03 38.55
C PRO A 244 -33.02 -30.53 38.83
N VAL A 245 -32.10 -31.09 39.61
CA VAL A 245 -32.11 -32.53 39.96
C VAL A 245 -33.27 -32.82 40.88
N ARG A 246 -33.55 -31.95 41.87
CA ARG A 246 -34.71 -32.10 42.74
C ARG A 246 -36.02 -32.01 41.97
N ARG A 247 -36.12 -31.08 41.01
CA ARG A 247 -37.30 -30.97 40.12
C ARG A 247 -37.52 -32.24 39.31
N GLU A 248 -36.44 -32.82 38.77
CA GLU A 248 -36.54 -34.08 38.05
C GLU A 248 -36.96 -35.25 38.95
N VAL A 249 -36.41 -35.33 40.16
CA VAL A 249 -36.84 -36.32 41.17
C VAL A 249 -38.32 -36.17 41.48
N ALA A 250 -38.83 -34.94 41.63
CA ALA A 250 -40.26 -34.67 41.83
C ALA A 250 -41.10 -35.11 40.63
N ARG A 251 -40.68 -34.80 39.40
CA ARG A 251 -41.35 -35.21 38.16
C ARG A 251 -41.47 -36.73 38.05
N VAL A 252 -40.36 -37.45 38.14
CA VAL A 252 -40.34 -38.93 38.05
C VAL A 252 -41.13 -39.57 39.19
N THR A 253 -41.08 -38.98 40.38
CA THR A 253 -41.89 -39.44 41.52
C THR A 253 -43.38 -39.31 41.23
N LEU A 254 -43.83 -38.18 40.69
CA LEU A 254 -45.23 -37.99 40.31
C LEU A 254 -45.67 -38.98 39.23
N GLU A 255 -44.87 -39.19 38.18
CA GLU A 255 -45.15 -40.17 37.13
C GLU A 255 -45.35 -41.59 37.71
N ARG A 256 -44.49 -41.98 38.64
CA ARG A 256 -44.58 -43.28 39.33
C ARG A 256 -45.78 -43.39 40.24
N LEU A 257 -46.09 -42.33 40.99
CA LEU A 257 -47.28 -42.28 41.84
C LEU A 257 -48.57 -42.37 41.02
N PHE A 258 -48.57 -41.85 39.78
CA PHE A 258 -49.72 -41.98 38.87
C PHE A 258 -49.86 -43.40 38.34
N ALA A 259 -48.75 -44.00 37.89
CA ALA A 259 -48.74 -45.38 37.43
C ALA A 259 -49.19 -46.37 38.52
N ASP A 260 -48.79 -46.12 39.77
CA ASP A 260 -49.16 -46.91 40.95
C ASP A 260 -50.59 -46.62 41.47
N GLY A 261 -51.12 -45.44 41.15
CA GLY A 261 -52.47 -45.03 41.52
C GLY A 261 -52.71 -44.95 43.02
N ARG A 262 -51.69 -44.77 43.87
CA ARG A 262 -51.79 -44.59 45.32
C ARG A 262 -50.96 -43.38 45.77
N ILE A 263 -51.64 -42.36 46.27
CA ILE A 263 -51.00 -41.08 46.65
C ILE A 263 -51.33 -40.77 48.12
N HIS A 264 -50.39 -41.08 49.01
CA HIS A 264 -50.44 -40.75 50.44
C HIS A 264 -49.02 -40.54 51.01
N PRO A 265 -48.84 -39.82 52.14
CA PRO A 265 -47.52 -39.35 52.58
C PRO A 265 -46.42 -40.43 52.65
N ALA A 266 -46.69 -41.56 53.32
CA ALA A 266 -45.71 -42.65 53.42
C ALA A 266 -45.28 -43.23 52.05
N ARG A 267 -46.19 -43.30 51.08
CA ARG A 267 -45.86 -43.79 49.73
C ARG A 267 -45.10 -42.75 48.92
N ILE A 268 -45.42 -41.47 49.11
CA ILE A 268 -44.69 -40.36 48.51
C ILE A 268 -43.23 -40.41 48.95
N GLU A 269 -42.97 -40.50 50.26
CA GLU A 269 -41.61 -40.60 50.80
C GLU A 269 -40.85 -41.82 50.25
N GLU A 270 -41.50 -43.00 50.24
CA GLU A 270 -40.92 -44.22 49.66
C GLU A 270 -40.54 -44.02 48.17
N MET A 271 -41.46 -43.44 47.39
CA MET A 271 -41.28 -43.26 45.96
C MET A 271 -40.22 -42.18 45.65
N VAL A 272 -40.16 -41.11 46.44
CA VAL A 272 -39.08 -40.10 46.34
C VAL A 272 -37.72 -40.75 46.58
N GLY A 273 -37.59 -41.63 47.56
CA GLY A 273 -36.33 -42.36 47.81
C GLY A 273 -35.90 -43.22 46.62
N LYS A 274 -36.85 -43.92 45.98
CA LYS A 274 -36.58 -44.73 44.78
C LYS A 274 -36.22 -43.87 43.58
N SER A 275 -36.97 -42.80 43.31
CA SER A 275 -36.69 -41.87 42.21
C SER A 275 -35.35 -41.16 42.41
N ARG A 276 -34.99 -40.77 43.64
CA ARG A 276 -33.69 -40.18 43.93
C ARG A 276 -32.54 -41.13 43.61
N SER A 277 -32.66 -42.40 43.99
CA SER A 277 -31.61 -43.41 43.74
C SER A 277 -31.43 -43.68 42.24
N GLU A 278 -32.53 -43.75 41.49
CA GLU A 278 -32.51 -43.88 40.03
C GLU A 278 -31.90 -42.66 39.33
N ILE A 279 -32.30 -41.45 39.71
CA ILE A 279 -31.75 -40.23 39.11
C ILE A 279 -30.25 -40.11 39.38
N ILE A 280 -29.77 -40.47 40.59
CA ILE A 280 -28.32 -40.51 40.88
C ILE A 280 -27.59 -41.49 39.97
N GLN A 281 -28.16 -42.67 39.74
CA GLN A 281 -27.58 -43.67 38.84
C GLN A 281 -27.55 -43.16 37.40
N ARG A 282 -28.64 -42.55 36.94
CA ARG A 282 -28.72 -41.95 35.61
C ARG A 282 -27.74 -40.79 35.41
N ILE A 283 -27.56 -39.93 36.42
CA ILE A 283 -26.53 -38.87 36.42
C ILE A 283 -25.17 -39.49 36.13
N LYS A 284 -24.81 -40.57 36.85
CA LYS A 284 -23.52 -41.22 36.65
C LYS A 284 -23.38 -41.79 35.23
N GLU A 285 -24.40 -42.48 34.74
CA GLU A 285 -24.42 -43.08 33.40
C GLU A 285 -24.31 -42.03 32.29
N GLU A 286 -25.05 -40.92 32.37
CA GLU A 286 -25.01 -39.84 31.38
C GLU A 286 -23.64 -39.14 31.35
N GLY A 287 -23.01 -38.95 32.51
CA GLY A 287 -21.67 -38.38 32.59
C GLY A 287 -20.59 -39.28 32.01
N GLU A 288 -20.64 -40.58 32.34
CA GLU A 288 -19.72 -41.59 31.77
C GLU A 288 -19.92 -41.74 30.26
N ALA A 289 -21.17 -41.76 29.79
CA ALA A 289 -21.53 -41.82 28.38
C ALA A 289 -21.01 -40.60 27.61
N ALA A 290 -21.14 -39.38 28.16
CA ALA A 290 -20.63 -38.17 27.52
C ALA A 290 -19.09 -38.21 27.35
N CYS A 291 -18.37 -38.71 28.35
CA CYS A 291 -16.91 -38.88 28.25
C CYS A 291 -16.55 -39.94 27.19
N GLN A 292 -17.28 -41.04 27.14
CA GLN A 292 -17.07 -42.12 26.18
C GLN A 292 -17.37 -41.69 24.74
N GLU A 293 -18.48 -40.96 24.52
CA GLU A 293 -18.91 -40.44 23.22
C GLU A 293 -17.84 -39.53 22.60
N LEU A 294 -17.21 -38.69 23.42
CA LEU A 294 -16.16 -37.76 23.00
C LEU A 294 -14.75 -38.37 23.01
N GLY A 295 -14.63 -39.63 23.45
CA GLY A 295 -13.35 -40.34 23.50
C GLY A 295 -12.37 -39.78 24.51
N ILE A 296 -12.84 -39.24 25.65
CA ILE A 296 -12.04 -38.69 26.75
C ILE A 296 -11.87 -39.78 27.82
N PRO A 297 -10.72 -40.48 27.88
CA PRO A 297 -10.52 -41.58 28.83
C PRO A 297 -10.23 -41.08 30.25
N SER A 298 -10.53 -41.92 31.25
CA SER A 298 -10.06 -41.77 32.64
C SER A 298 -10.45 -40.46 33.35
N VAL A 299 -11.75 -40.17 33.37
CA VAL A 299 -12.30 -39.04 34.14
C VAL A 299 -12.53 -39.43 35.60
N HIS A 300 -12.17 -38.55 36.54
CA HIS A 300 -12.43 -38.76 37.96
C HIS A 300 -13.95 -38.98 38.21
N PRO A 301 -14.39 -39.98 39.00
CA PRO A 301 -15.81 -40.29 39.17
C PRO A 301 -16.68 -39.10 39.59
N GLU A 302 -16.14 -38.22 40.44
CA GLU A 302 -16.79 -36.97 40.85
C GLU A 302 -17.03 -36.02 39.66
N LEU A 303 -16.09 -35.90 38.70
CA LEU A 303 -16.27 -35.08 37.50
C LEU A 303 -17.35 -35.67 36.58
N ALA A 304 -17.36 -37.00 36.40
CA ALA A 304 -18.39 -37.67 35.63
C ALA A 304 -19.78 -37.42 36.24
N LYS A 305 -19.89 -37.50 37.57
CA LYS A 305 -21.13 -37.19 38.29
C LYS A 305 -21.57 -35.72 38.12
N LEU A 306 -20.65 -34.76 38.23
CA LEU A 306 -20.95 -33.35 38.00
C LEU A 306 -21.39 -33.10 36.55
N LEU A 307 -20.71 -33.73 35.60
CA LEU A 307 -21.03 -33.63 34.17
C LEU A 307 -22.44 -34.16 33.89
N GLY A 308 -22.77 -35.33 34.40
CA GLY A 308 -24.12 -35.89 34.28
C GLY A 308 -25.20 -35.05 34.96
N THR A 309 -24.87 -34.27 35.99
CA THR A 309 -25.80 -33.33 36.63
C THR A 309 -26.25 -32.25 35.65
N LEU A 310 -25.38 -31.84 34.71
CA LEU A 310 -25.72 -30.88 33.66
C LEU A 310 -26.82 -31.37 32.71
N ARG A 311 -27.12 -32.69 32.68
CA ARG A 311 -28.23 -33.25 31.89
C ARG A 311 -29.59 -32.75 32.36
N PHE A 312 -29.71 -32.36 33.61
CA PHE A 312 -30.96 -31.86 34.19
C PHE A 312 -30.98 -30.34 34.25
N ARG A 313 -29.84 -29.68 34.03
CA ARG A 313 -29.74 -28.23 34.05
C ARG A 313 -30.02 -27.66 32.66
N ASN A 314 -30.88 -26.65 32.64
CA ASN A 314 -31.13 -25.85 31.46
C ASN A 314 -30.62 -24.43 31.70
N SER A 315 -29.89 -23.87 30.74
CA SER A 315 -29.40 -22.49 30.73
C SER A 315 -29.78 -21.85 29.41
N TYR A 316 -30.38 -20.65 29.45
CA TYR A 316 -30.89 -19.94 28.27
C TYR A 316 -31.83 -20.77 27.36
N GLY A 317 -32.55 -21.74 27.92
CA GLY A 317 -33.45 -22.63 27.17
C GLY A 317 -32.76 -23.86 26.56
N HIS A 318 -31.50 -24.14 26.92
CA HIS A 318 -30.70 -25.24 26.39
C HIS A 318 -30.25 -26.19 27.48
N ASN A 319 -30.19 -27.47 27.15
CA ASN A 319 -29.58 -28.46 28.03
C ASN A 319 -28.07 -28.26 28.13
N VAL A 320 -27.54 -28.04 29.33
CA VAL A 320 -26.13 -27.67 29.53
C VAL A 320 -25.18 -28.81 29.20
N LEU A 321 -25.52 -30.06 29.54
CA LEU A 321 -24.69 -31.22 29.16
C LEU A 321 -24.58 -31.30 27.64
N SER A 322 -25.71 -31.17 26.93
CA SER A 322 -25.66 -31.29 25.49
C SER A 322 -24.93 -30.14 24.81
N HIS A 323 -25.05 -28.91 25.34
CA HIS A 323 -24.23 -27.78 24.92
C HIS A 323 -22.73 -28.09 25.12
N SER A 324 -22.35 -28.62 26.28
CA SER A 324 -20.97 -28.99 26.57
C SER A 324 -20.43 -30.05 25.60
N LYS A 325 -21.26 -31.02 25.20
CA LYS A 325 -20.90 -32.02 24.17
C LYS A 325 -20.73 -31.40 22.79
N ASP A 326 -21.64 -30.51 22.39
CA ASP A 326 -21.55 -29.78 21.11
C ASP A 326 -20.27 -28.92 21.07
N THR A 327 -20.01 -28.17 22.14
CA THR A 327 -18.82 -27.32 22.30
C THR A 327 -17.53 -28.17 22.25
N ALA A 328 -17.49 -29.31 22.94
CA ALA A 328 -16.35 -30.23 22.87
C ALA A 328 -16.10 -30.77 21.45
N ALA A 329 -17.16 -31.19 20.75
CA ALA A 329 -17.05 -31.70 19.38
C ALA A 329 -16.50 -30.63 18.43
N ILE A 330 -17.04 -29.41 18.49
CA ILE A 330 -16.58 -28.27 17.68
C ILE A 330 -15.15 -27.89 18.03
N ALA A 331 -14.80 -27.84 19.32
CA ALA A 331 -13.44 -27.55 19.80
C ALA A 331 -12.43 -28.56 19.24
N GLY A 332 -12.78 -29.86 19.25
CA GLY A 332 -11.97 -30.91 18.64
C GLY A 332 -11.79 -30.72 17.13
N MET A 333 -12.84 -30.37 16.40
CA MET A 333 -12.74 -30.10 14.95
C MET A 333 -11.85 -28.89 14.66
N ILE A 334 -11.97 -27.81 15.43
CA ILE A 334 -11.12 -26.62 15.27
C ILE A 334 -9.66 -26.99 15.57
N ALA A 335 -9.41 -27.71 16.67
CA ALA A 335 -8.08 -28.14 17.08
C ALA A 335 -7.38 -28.99 16.00
N ALA A 336 -8.10 -29.94 15.41
CA ALA A 336 -7.60 -30.78 14.32
C ALA A 336 -7.10 -29.96 13.12
N GLU A 337 -7.85 -28.92 12.73
CA GLU A 337 -7.50 -28.09 11.57
C GLU A 337 -6.32 -27.15 11.81
N ILE A 338 -6.14 -26.68 13.05
CA ILE A 338 -5.03 -25.78 13.42
C ILE A 338 -3.79 -26.52 13.95
N GLY A 339 -3.84 -27.85 14.05
CA GLY A 339 -2.75 -28.68 14.56
C GLY A 339 -2.57 -28.61 16.09
N TYR A 340 -3.62 -28.28 16.83
CA TYR A 340 -3.64 -28.32 18.29
C TYR A 340 -4.14 -29.69 18.80
N ASP A 341 -3.86 -30.04 20.06
CA ASP A 341 -4.28 -31.32 20.63
C ASP A 341 -5.82 -31.43 20.71
N GLU A 342 -6.38 -32.34 19.90
CA GLU A 342 -7.81 -32.59 19.85
C GLU A 342 -8.40 -33.09 21.16
N GLN A 343 -7.65 -33.91 21.92
CA GLN A 343 -8.11 -34.47 23.19
C GLN A 343 -8.17 -33.38 24.25
N GLU A 344 -7.13 -32.55 24.32
CA GLU A 344 -7.12 -31.40 25.23
C GLU A 344 -8.26 -30.42 24.90
N ALA A 345 -8.49 -30.11 23.63
CA ALA A 345 -9.57 -29.21 23.21
C ALA A 345 -10.97 -29.77 23.54
N LYS A 346 -11.20 -31.07 23.29
CA LYS A 346 -12.46 -31.74 23.65
C LYS A 346 -12.66 -31.77 25.16
N GLU A 347 -11.61 -32.02 25.93
CA GLU A 347 -11.67 -32.02 27.39
C GLU A 347 -12.01 -30.64 27.94
N ILE A 348 -11.34 -29.58 27.48
CA ILE A 348 -11.66 -28.20 27.86
C ILE A 348 -13.11 -27.87 27.48
N GLY A 349 -13.54 -28.21 26.26
CA GLY A 349 -14.90 -27.96 25.80
C GLY A 349 -15.98 -28.71 26.58
N LEU A 350 -15.71 -29.95 27.01
CA LEU A 350 -16.67 -30.75 27.77
C LEU A 350 -16.85 -30.22 29.20
N PHE A 351 -15.78 -29.67 29.80
CA PHE A 351 -15.79 -29.21 31.18
C PHE A 351 -15.92 -27.68 31.34
N HIS A 352 -15.98 -26.90 30.27
CA HIS A 352 -15.99 -25.43 30.37
C HIS A 352 -17.13 -24.92 31.28
N ASP A 353 -18.29 -25.56 31.19
CA ASP A 353 -19.50 -25.20 31.93
C ASP A 353 -19.73 -26.04 33.20
N ILE A 354 -18.74 -26.83 33.64
CA ILE A 354 -18.89 -27.78 34.77
C ILE A 354 -19.23 -27.07 36.09
N GLY A 355 -18.87 -25.80 36.25
CA GLY A 355 -19.25 -25.01 37.42
C GLY A 355 -20.76 -24.80 37.54
N GLN A 356 -21.51 -24.95 36.45
CA GLN A 356 -22.97 -25.00 36.47
C GLN A 356 -23.51 -26.30 37.09
N ALA A 357 -22.69 -27.28 37.46
CA ALA A 357 -23.20 -28.44 38.20
C ALA A 357 -23.42 -28.14 39.69
N VAL A 358 -22.89 -27.02 40.21
CA VAL A 358 -22.92 -26.66 41.64
C VAL A 358 -24.02 -25.62 41.92
N GLU A 359 -24.60 -25.69 43.13
CA GLU A 359 -25.67 -24.79 43.60
C GLU A 359 -25.19 -23.32 43.69
N GLN A 360 -26.12 -22.37 43.50
CA GLN A 360 -25.85 -20.94 43.69
C GLN A 360 -25.70 -20.64 45.19
N GLY A 361 -24.49 -20.25 45.60
CA GLY A 361 -24.09 -20.05 46.99
C GLY A 361 -22.58 -20.03 47.17
N VAL A 362 -21.84 -20.57 46.20
CA VAL A 362 -20.40 -20.38 46.04
C VAL A 362 -20.16 -19.03 45.36
N GLU A 363 -19.30 -18.20 45.94
CA GLU A 363 -18.91 -16.90 45.40
C GLU A 363 -18.00 -17.09 44.18
N GLY A 364 -18.42 -16.60 43.00
CA GLY A 364 -17.64 -16.69 41.76
C GLY A 364 -18.49 -16.96 40.51
N SER A 365 -17.93 -16.74 39.33
CA SER A 365 -18.55 -17.16 38.07
C SER A 365 -18.46 -18.69 37.91
N HIS A 366 -19.34 -19.28 37.09
CA HIS A 366 -19.27 -20.73 36.84
C HIS A 366 -17.94 -21.14 36.18
N ALA A 367 -17.29 -20.24 35.43
CA ALA A 367 -15.96 -20.48 34.86
C ALA A 367 -14.88 -20.63 35.94
N ILE A 368 -14.88 -19.73 36.93
CA ILE A 368 -13.94 -19.79 38.07
C ILE A 368 -14.20 -21.03 38.92
N ILE A 369 -15.47 -21.29 39.28
CA ILE A 369 -15.89 -22.47 40.05
C ILE A 369 -15.51 -23.75 39.31
N GLY A 370 -15.78 -23.83 38.00
CA GLY A 370 -15.41 -24.97 37.16
C GLY A 370 -13.91 -25.22 37.17
N GLY A 371 -13.10 -24.17 37.01
CA GLY A 371 -11.65 -24.27 37.09
C GLY A 371 -11.15 -24.75 38.46
N GLU A 372 -11.72 -24.28 39.56
CA GLU A 372 -11.39 -24.75 40.91
C GLU A 372 -11.73 -26.23 41.12
N ILE A 373 -12.88 -26.69 40.62
CA ILE A 373 -13.28 -28.10 40.66
C ILE A 373 -12.24 -28.95 39.91
N LEU A 374 -11.87 -28.53 38.69
CA LEU A 374 -10.90 -29.25 37.87
C LEU A 374 -9.51 -29.28 38.54
N ALA A 375 -9.06 -28.17 39.12
CA ALA A 375 -7.79 -28.10 39.83
C ALA A 375 -7.77 -29.04 41.04
N ARG A 376 -8.84 -29.04 41.85
CA ARG A 376 -8.97 -29.91 43.03
C ARG A 376 -8.98 -31.39 42.65
N LEU A 377 -9.53 -31.74 41.49
CA LEU A 377 -9.60 -33.11 40.98
C LEU A 377 -8.41 -33.49 40.09
N GLY A 378 -7.32 -32.72 40.15
CA GLY A 378 -6.02 -33.08 39.58
C GLY A 378 -5.89 -32.86 38.08
N ARG A 379 -6.68 -31.97 37.48
CA ARG A 379 -6.55 -31.66 36.05
C ARG A 379 -5.36 -30.73 35.77
N PRO A 380 -4.74 -30.84 34.58
CA PRO A 380 -3.62 -30.00 34.19
C PRO A 380 -3.92 -28.50 34.26
N ALA A 381 -2.91 -27.69 34.61
CA ALA A 381 -3.08 -26.25 34.82
C ALA A 381 -3.53 -25.49 33.56
N ASN A 382 -3.11 -25.94 32.38
CA ASN A 382 -3.57 -25.44 31.07
C ASN A 382 -5.07 -25.65 30.87
N VAL A 383 -5.60 -26.84 31.18
CA VAL A 383 -7.04 -27.13 31.09
C VAL A 383 -7.83 -26.28 32.08
N VAL A 384 -7.35 -26.19 33.32
CA VAL A 384 -7.95 -25.33 34.37
C VAL A 384 -8.00 -23.87 33.93
N GLN A 385 -6.89 -23.34 33.41
CA GLN A 385 -6.79 -21.95 32.97
C GLN A 385 -7.71 -21.67 31.79
N ALA A 386 -7.79 -22.59 30.81
CA ALA A 386 -8.68 -22.45 29.67
C ALA A 386 -10.16 -22.41 30.10
N VAL A 387 -10.54 -23.25 31.06
CA VAL A 387 -11.89 -23.23 31.65
C VAL A 387 -12.13 -21.96 32.47
N ARG A 388 -11.15 -21.38 33.15
CA ARG A 388 -11.35 -20.07 33.83
C ARG A 388 -11.47 -18.90 32.85
N ALA A 389 -10.79 -18.98 31.72
CA ALA A 389 -10.68 -17.89 30.77
C ALA A 389 -11.82 -17.86 29.72
N HIS A 390 -12.65 -18.91 29.61
CA HIS A 390 -13.61 -19.02 28.49
C HIS A 390 -14.68 -17.90 28.46
N HIS A 391 -14.89 -17.19 29.57
CA HIS A 391 -15.73 -15.98 29.64
C HIS A 391 -14.96 -14.70 29.95
N TYR A 392 -13.64 -14.71 29.80
CA TYR A 392 -12.73 -13.61 30.16
C TYR A 392 -12.73 -13.24 31.66
N ASP A 393 -13.15 -14.15 32.54
CA ASP A 393 -12.98 -13.98 34.00
C ASP A 393 -11.49 -14.04 34.40
N GLU A 394 -10.70 -14.77 33.60
CA GLU A 394 -9.25 -14.75 33.57
C GLU A 394 -8.77 -14.43 32.13
N GLU A 395 -7.60 -13.83 31.99
CA GLU A 395 -7.02 -13.53 30.68
C GLU A 395 -6.65 -14.84 29.94
N PRO A 396 -7.14 -15.09 28.71
CA PRO A 396 -6.82 -16.30 27.96
C PRO A 396 -5.34 -16.28 27.51
N ARG A 397 -4.58 -17.29 27.92
CA ARG A 397 -3.12 -17.39 27.66
C ARG A 397 -2.72 -18.61 26.84
N SER A 398 -3.67 -19.49 26.52
CA SER A 398 -3.43 -20.75 25.81
C SER A 398 -4.26 -20.83 24.54
N VAL A 399 -3.76 -21.60 23.56
CA VAL A 399 -4.50 -21.90 22.33
C VAL A 399 -5.82 -22.59 22.67
N GLY A 400 -5.82 -23.54 23.62
CA GLY A 400 -7.02 -24.22 24.12
C GLY A 400 -8.09 -23.26 24.64
N ALA A 401 -7.72 -22.17 25.33
CA ALA A 401 -8.66 -21.14 25.76
C ALA A 401 -9.35 -20.48 24.55
N PHE A 402 -8.59 -20.04 23.55
CA PHE A 402 -9.17 -19.43 22.35
C PHE A 402 -10.02 -20.42 21.55
N VAL A 403 -9.63 -21.70 21.48
CA VAL A 403 -10.39 -22.75 20.80
C VAL A 403 -11.74 -22.96 21.49
N VAL A 404 -11.78 -23.12 22.82
CA VAL A 404 -13.04 -23.35 23.52
C VAL A 404 -13.96 -22.13 23.46
N MET A 405 -13.43 -20.92 23.56
CA MET A 405 -14.21 -19.68 23.43
C MET A 405 -14.83 -19.56 22.04
N THR A 406 -14.08 -19.95 21.01
CA THR A 406 -14.60 -19.98 19.63
C THR A 406 -15.68 -21.04 19.49
N ALA A 407 -15.45 -22.24 20.02
CA ALA A 407 -16.39 -23.35 19.96
C ALA A 407 -17.70 -23.05 20.70
N ASP A 408 -17.62 -22.47 21.89
CA ASP A 408 -18.77 -22.04 22.70
C ASP A 408 -19.61 -21.00 21.95
N ALA A 409 -18.96 -19.96 21.41
CA ALA A 409 -19.65 -18.94 20.61
C ALA A 409 -20.38 -19.54 19.39
N ILE A 410 -19.75 -20.52 18.71
CA ILE A 410 -20.39 -21.24 17.59
C ILE A 410 -21.56 -22.08 18.08
N ALA A 411 -21.41 -22.82 19.19
CA ALA A 411 -22.46 -23.66 19.75
C ALA A 411 -23.67 -22.82 20.21
N ALA A 412 -23.42 -21.64 20.79
CA ALA A 412 -24.45 -20.72 21.28
C ALA A 412 -25.20 -19.98 20.17
N THR A 413 -24.53 -19.62 19.06
CA THR A 413 -25.13 -18.79 17.99
C THR A 413 -25.99 -19.55 16.97
N ARG A 414 -25.94 -20.89 16.94
CA ARG A 414 -26.63 -21.73 15.94
C ARG A 414 -28.15 -21.82 16.06
N ARG A 415 -28.79 -21.21 17.07
CA ARG A 415 -30.22 -21.48 17.35
C ARG A 415 -31.10 -20.23 17.35
N GLY A 416 -32.34 -20.42 16.90
CA GLY A 416 -33.42 -19.44 16.76
C GLY A 416 -33.94 -18.81 18.07
N ALA A 417 -33.07 -18.53 19.03
CA ALA A 417 -33.33 -17.92 20.32
C ALA A 417 -33.49 -16.38 20.25
N ARG A 418 -34.14 -15.85 19.20
CA ARG A 418 -34.11 -14.41 18.90
C ARG A 418 -35.38 -13.61 19.22
N ARG A 419 -36.41 -14.17 19.84
CA ARG A 419 -37.59 -13.36 20.18
C ARG A 419 -37.60 -12.83 21.61
N GLU A 420 -37.35 -13.66 22.62
CA GLU A 420 -37.40 -13.20 24.02
C GLU A 420 -36.06 -12.59 24.49
N ALA A 421 -34.92 -13.19 24.14
CA ALA A 421 -33.60 -12.70 24.56
C ALA A 421 -33.21 -11.36 23.92
N LEU A 422 -33.69 -11.10 22.69
CA LEU A 422 -33.46 -9.82 21.99
C LEU A 422 -34.26 -8.70 22.63
N ALA A 423 -35.53 -8.94 23.00
CA ALA A 423 -36.34 -7.95 23.70
C ALA A 423 -35.73 -7.57 25.06
N LEU A 424 -35.24 -8.57 25.81
CA LEU A 424 -34.56 -8.31 27.09
C LEU A 424 -33.21 -7.60 26.91
N SER A 425 -32.44 -7.97 25.88
CA SER A 425 -31.16 -7.35 25.57
C SER A 425 -31.31 -5.92 25.05
N VAL A 426 -32.33 -5.66 24.23
CA VAL A 426 -32.69 -4.32 23.75
C VAL A 426 -33.12 -3.47 24.94
N LYS A 427 -34.05 -3.95 25.79
CA LYS A 427 -34.42 -3.25 27.03
C LYS A 427 -33.22 -3.00 27.95
N ARG A 428 -32.25 -3.92 27.98
CA ARG A 428 -31.01 -3.73 28.73
C ARG A 428 -30.17 -2.59 28.16
N LEU A 429 -29.95 -2.58 26.84
CA LEU A 429 -29.20 -1.52 26.14
C LEU A 429 -29.88 -0.16 26.30
N GLU A 430 -31.19 -0.10 26.08
CA GLU A 430 -32.03 1.09 26.30
C GLU A 430 -31.90 1.63 27.72
N ARG A 431 -31.82 0.75 28.73
CA ARG A 431 -31.62 1.17 30.13
C ARG A 431 -30.23 1.75 30.37
N ILE A 432 -29.16 1.21 29.75
CA ILE A 432 -27.80 1.79 29.86
C ILE A 432 -27.79 3.19 29.26
N GLU A 433 -28.40 3.35 28.09
CA GLU A 433 -28.50 4.61 27.38
C GLU A 433 -29.34 5.62 28.18
N ALA A 434 -30.47 5.19 28.75
CA ALA A 434 -31.33 6.03 29.58
C ALA A 434 -30.57 6.60 30.79
N ILE A 435 -29.82 5.77 31.53
CA ILE A 435 -29.04 6.22 32.70
C ILE A 435 -28.03 7.30 32.31
N ALA A 436 -27.39 7.17 31.15
CA ALA A 436 -26.42 8.14 30.67
C ALA A 436 -27.09 9.44 30.21
N SER A 437 -28.25 9.34 29.57
CA SER A 437 -29.04 10.48 29.05
C SER A 437 -29.67 11.34 30.15
N GLU A 438 -29.78 10.84 31.39
CA GLU A 438 -30.24 11.62 32.55
C GLU A 438 -29.23 12.67 33.03
N PHE A 439 -27.97 12.58 32.62
CA PHE A 439 -26.95 13.53 33.06
C PHE A 439 -26.97 14.81 32.23
N GLU A 440 -26.88 15.96 32.92
CA GLU A 440 -26.88 17.28 32.29
C GLU A 440 -25.68 17.46 31.35
N GLY A 441 -25.94 17.97 30.14
CA GLY A 441 -24.94 18.20 29.10
C GLY A 441 -24.72 17.01 28.15
N VAL A 442 -25.36 15.86 28.37
CA VAL A 442 -25.41 14.75 27.41
C VAL A 442 -26.39 15.08 26.28
N GLU A 443 -25.96 14.82 25.04
CA GLU A 443 -26.77 14.99 23.82
C GLU A 443 -27.31 13.64 23.34
N HIS A 444 -26.41 12.66 23.24
CA HIS A 444 -26.74 11.30 22.83
C HIS A 444 -25.91 10.29 23.60
N SER A 445 -26.47 9.10 23.84
CA SER A 445 -25.75 7.98 24.42
C SER A 445 -26.03 6.71 23.61
N PHE A 446 -25.01 5.89 23.44
CA PHE A 446 -25.06 4.68 22.63
C PHE A 446 -24.33 3.54 23.35
N ALA A 447 -25.03 2.45 23.61
CA ALA A 447 -24.45 1.23 24.12
C ALA A 447 -23.93 0.37 22.95
N VAL A 448 -22.61 0.30 22.81
CA VAL A 448 -21.89 -0.42 21.76
C VAL A 448 -21.36 -1.76 22.30
N GLN A 449 -21.03 -2.70 21.41
CA GLN A 449 -20.48 -4.03 21.75
C GLN A 449 -21.38 -4.79 22.75
N ALA A 450 -22.68 -4.87 22.46
CA ALA A 450 -23.67 -5.52 23.33
C ALA A 450 -23.70 -4.95 24.77
N GLY A 451 -23.37 -3.65 24.93
CA GLY A 451 -23.42 -2.95 26.21
C GLY A 451 -22.14 -3.07 27.04
N LYS A 452 -21.03 -3.56 26.46
CA LYS A 452 -19.70 -3.54 27.09
C LYS A 452 -19.00 -2.18 26.96
N GLU A 453 -19.41 -1.35 26.00
CA GLU A 453 -18.94 0.03 25.86
C GLU A 453 -20.13 0.98 25.78
N LEU A 454 -20.14 2.05 26.57
CA LEU A 454 -21.12 3.12 26.49
C LEU A 454 -20.43 4.37 25.96
N ARG A 455 -20.86 4.86 24.78
CA ARG A 455 -20.39 6.11 24.19
C ARG A 455 -21.39 7.21 24.49
N VAL A 456 -20.93 8.29 25.08
CA VAL A 456 -21.76 9.42 25.50
C VAL A 456 -21.26 10.66 24.78
N MET A 457 -22.08 11.18 23.87
CA MET A 457 -21.81 12.43 23.17
C MET A 457 -22.36 13.59 23.99
N VAL A 458 -21.51 14.59 24.25
CA VAL A 458 -21.87 15.76 25.06
C VAL A 458 -21.94 17.02 24.22
N ARG A 459 -22.80 17.95 24.63
CA ARG A 459 -22.92 19.26 23.99
C ARG A 459 -21.63 20.07 24.24
N PRO A 460 -20.84 20.39 23.21
CA PRO A 460 -19.52 21.01 23.39
C PRO A 460 -19.59 22.41 24.01
N ASN A 461 -20.74 23.08 23.89
CA ASN A 461 -21.00 24.42 24.43
C ASN A 461 -21.36 24.42 25.93
N GLU A 462 -21.74 23.27 26.50
CA GLU A 462 -22.21 23.16 27.90
C GLU A 462 -21.26 22.33 28.78
N VAL A 463 -20.43 21.49 28.16
CA VAL A 463 -19.51 20.57 28.83
C VAL A 463 -18.06 20.89 28.42
N SER A 464 -17.23 21.28 29.38
CA SER A 464 -15.77 21.43 29.20
C SER A 464 -15.06 20.06 29.26
N ASP A 465 -13.80 19.99 28.83
CA ASP A 465 -13.02 18.74 28.84
C ASP A 465 -12.87 18.18 30.28
N ASP A 466 -12.62 19.05 31.26
CA ASP A 466 -12.58 18.66 32.67
C ASP A 466 -13.94 18.12 33.16
N ARG A 467 -15.05 18.76 32.76
CA ARG A 467 -16.40 18.33 33.10
C ARG A 467 -16.74 16.99 32.42
N ALA A 468 -16.25 16.74 31.20
CA ALA A 468 -16.42 15.47 30.50
C ALA A 468 -15.72 14.31 31.21
N GLN A 469 -14.52 14.52 31.76
CA GLN A 469 -13.83 13.52 32.56
C GLN A 469 -14.59 13.19 33.86
N VAL A 470 -15.11 14.21 34.54
CA VAL A 470 -15.94 14.03 35.74
C VAL A 470 -17.23 13.28 35.40
N LEU A 471 -17.88 13.64 34.30
CA LEU A 471 -19.11 13.02 33.81
C LEU A 471 -18.91 11.53 33.50
N ALA A 472 -17.82 11.16 32.82
CA ALA A 472 -17.49 9.76 32.53
C ALA A 472 -17.42 8.93 33.82
N ARG A 473 -16.80 9.48 34.87
CA ARG A 473 -16.67 8.81 36.18
C ARG A 473 -17.99 8.72 36.93
N GLN A 474 -18.84 9.73 36.84
CA GLN A 474 -20.16 9.75 37.46
C GLN A 474 -21.11 8.74 36.81
N ILE A 475 -21.13 8.67 35.47
CA ILE A 475 -21.92 7.70 34.71
C ILE A 475 -21.46 6.27 35.05
N ALA A 476 -20.16 6.01 35.04
CA ALA A 476 -19.62 4.69 35.42
C ALA A 476 -20.01 4.27 36.85
N LYS A 477 -19.96 5.21 37.80
CA LYS A 477 -20.36 4.95 39.19
C LYS A 477 -21.86 4.65 39.32
N ARG A 478 -22.71 5.35 38.58
CA ARG A 478 -24.17 5.14 38.60
C ARG A 478 -24.57 3.81 37.95
N LEU A 479 -23.96 3.46 36.82
CA LEU A 479 -24.14 2.15 36.18
C LEU A 479 -23.76 1.00 37.12
N HIS A 480 -22.69 1.17 37.90
CA HIS A 480 -22.28 0.17 38.90
C HIS A 480 -23.28 0.07 40.07
N ALA A 481 -23.80 1.20 40.56
CA ALA A 481 -24.73 1.24 41.69
C ALA A 481 -26.12 0.67 41.38
N GLU A 482 -26.62 0.84 40.16
CA GLU A 482 -27.93 0.31 39.74
C GLU A 482 -27.93 -1.20 39.45
N GLY A 483 -26.81 -1.90 39.72
CA GLY A 483 -26.73 -3.37 39.81
C GLY A 483 -27.12 -4.14 38.55
N SER A 484 -27.26 -3.46 37.42
CA SER A 484 -27.90 -4.00 36.22
C SER A 484 -26.93 -4.76 35.30
N TYR A 485 -25.68 -5.01 35.74
CA TYR A 485 -24.61 -5.47 34.86
C TYR A 485 -23.69 -6.50 35.53
N SER A 486 -23.47 -7.62 34.85
CA SER A 486 -22.35 -8.53 35.11
C SER A 486 -21.18 -8.16 34.18
N GLY A 487 -20.06 -7.71 34.75
CA GLY A 487 -18.83 -7.39 34.00
C GLY A 487 -18.49 -5.90 33.95
N ARG A 488 -17.37 -5.57 33.28
CA ARG A 488 -16.88 -4.18 33.16
C ARG A 488 -17.52 -3.49 31.96
N VAL A 489 -18.12 -2.33 32.18
CA VAL A 489 -18.62 -1.43 31.12
C VAL A 489 -17.64 -0.26 30.97
N LYS A 490 -17.10 -0.10 29.77
CA LYS A 490 -16.21 1.02 29.44
C LYS A 490 -17.05 2.25 29.06
N VAL A 491 -16.95 3.35 29.81
CA VAL A 491 -17.65 4.61 29.50
C VAL A 491 -16.69 5.54 28.76
N VAL A 492 -17.09 5.97 27.56
CA VAL A 492 -16.33 6.91 26.71
C VAL A 492 -17.19 8.15 26.49
N VAL A 493 -16.73 9.30 26.99
CA VAL A 493 -17.39 10.59 26.74
C VAL A 493 -16.69 11.27 25.57
N LEU A 494 -17.46 11.65 24.55
CA LEU A 494 -17.00 12.26 23.31
C LEU A 494 -17.52 13.69 23.23
N ARG A 495 -16.60 14.64 23.10
CA ARG A 495 -16.90 16.05 22.81
C ARG A 495 -16.41 16.34 21.40
N GLU A 496 -17.32 16.60 20.46
CA GLU A 496 -17.00 16.87 19.06
C GLU A 496 -17.58 18.22 18.64
N THR A 497 -16.75 19.09 18.07
CA THR A 497 -17.17 20.35 17.44
C THR A 497 -16.96 20.23 15.94
N ARG A 498 -18.03 20.32 15.14
CA ARG A 498 -17.95 20.28 13.67
C ARG A 498 -18.13 21.68 13.10
N SER A 499 -17.14 22.16 12.35
CA SER A 499 -17.25 23.34 11.49
C SER A 499 -17.22 22.88 10.04
N VAL A 500 -18.20 23.32 9.25
CA VAL A 500 -18.33 22.95 7.84
C VAL A 500 -18.44 24.22 7.01
N GLU A 501 -17.46 24.47 6.16
CA GLU A 501 -17.47 25.54 5.16
C GLU A 501 -17.50 24.94 3.76
N TYR A 502 -18.25 25.56 2.86
CA TYR A 502 -18.30 25.18 1.46
C TYR A 502 -17.63 26.28 0.65
N ALA A 503 -16.52 25.93 -0.02
CA ALA A 503 -15.91 26.79 -1.03
C ALA A 503 -16.74 26.75 -2.32
N LYS A 504 -16.90 27.90 -2.98
CA LYS A 504 -17.54 28.00 -4.28
C LYS A 504 -16.52 28.00 -5.40
#